data_AF-A0A3A9EU84-F1
#
_entry.id   AF-A0A3A9EU84-F1
#
_cell.length_a   1.000
_cell.length_b   1.000
_cell.length_c   1.000
_cell.angle_alpha   90.00
_cell.angle_beta   90.00
_cell.angle_gamma   90.00
#
_symmetry.space_group_name_H-M   'P 1'
#
loop_
_entity.id
_entity.type
_entity.pdbx_description
1 polymer ?
#
loop_
_entity_poly.entity_id
_entity_poly.type
_entity_poly.pdbx_seq_one_letter_code
_entity_poly.pdbx_strand_id
1 'polypeptide(L)'
;MKKRVQMILLCFCTVILSTEVWSGIRPEKIQRNIENTKALEKEKLELFAKQTVKEEILGFLCQDYDNDGRLEAFFLTDKQKEEEISILCDVWFTDGKYREKLIEDVWIYLESMEAWELKECKIFKVEGRGSGNRTQSFAWTVKNTFPEQVDNTFSGLSYEGGNDFSVYWEAYDLYKDGTGHTWKRYYFYWDGTALREYGGIPITKKELLLVKGTKEVISSLERDGCFITDIFYRKNGIIHVNYTKGTRQDNLTFVLKGDEAKLDKNASYGGQYEAAIAPHIAHYPEDFQIMERDF
;
A
#
# COMPACT_ATOMS: atom_id res chain seq x y z
N MET A 1 23.91 -28.49 46.16
CA MET A 1 22.61 -29.21 46.10
C MET A 1 21.97 -28.93 44.76
N LYS A 2 21.64 -29.98 44.00
CA LYS A 2 21.09 -29.95 42.64
C LYS A 2 19.65 -29.37 42.63
N LYS A 3 19.31 -28.61 41.58
CA LYS A 3 18.32 -29.04 40.57
C LYS A 3 18.34 -28.13 39.32
N ARG A 4 18.67 -28.77 38.19
CA ARG A 4 18.33 -28.39 36.80
C ARG A 4 16.81 -28.42 36.57
N VAL A 5 16.35 -27.74 35.51
CA VAL A 5 15.58 -28.26 34.33
C VAL A 5 15.10 -27.04 33.51
N GLN A 6 15.75 -26.75 32.36
CA GLN A 6 15.32 -26.89 30.93
C GLN A 6 14.56 -25.67 30.36
N MET A 7 15.08 -24.97 29.33
CA MET A 7 15.04 -25.27 27.87
C MET A 7 13.62 -24.98 27.33
N ILE A 8 13.37 -24.02 26.42
CA ILE A 8 13.54 -24.02 24.95
C ILE A 8 12.96 -22.64 24.51
N LEU A 9 13.61 -21.81 23.68
CA LEU A 9 13.28 -21.71 22.25
C LEU A 9 14.43 -21.01 21.49
N LEU A 10 14.88 -21.72 20.47
CA LEU A 10 15.97 -21.45 19.54
C LEU A 10 15.49 -20.58 18.37
N CYS A 11 16.46 -19.87 17.77
CA CYS A 11 16.74 -19.69 16.33
C CYS A 11 15.61 -19.26 15.39
N PHE A 12 15.78 -18.22 14.58
CA PHE A 12 16.73 -18.12 13.47
C PHE A 12 17.03 -16.64 13.22
N CYS A 13 18.31 -16.22 13.24
CA CYS A 13 18.84 -15.08 12.44
C CYS A 13 20.28 -14.66 12.81
N THR A 14 20.86 -15.18 13.90
CA THR A 14 22.19 -14.72 14.36
C THR A 14 23.21 -15.84 14.57
N VAL A 15 23.28 -16.80 13.65
CA VAL A 15 24.43 -17.73 13.57
C VAL A 15 24.84 -17.92 12.10
N ILE A 16 25.41 -16.90 11.46
CA ILE A 16 26.29 -17.08 10.29
C ILE A 16 27.66 -16.38 10.46
N LEU A 17 27.86 -15.59 11.52
CA LEU A 17 29.14 -14.92 11.78
C LEU A 17 29.71 -15.28 13.15
N SER A 18 29.92 -16.56 13.41
CA SER A 18 30.99 -17.07 14.28
C SER A 18 30.74 -18.54 14.59
N THR A 19 31.31 -19.42 13.76
CA THR A 19 32.14 -20.56 14.18
C THR A 19 32.35 -21.45 12.96
N GLU A 20 33.60 -21.51 12.53
CA GLU A 20 34.18 -22.60 11.74
C GLU A 20 33.66 -22.81 10.31
N VAL A 21 34.39 -22.15 9.40
CA VAL A 21 34.75 -22.64 8.07
C VAL A 21 35.28 -24.08 8.19
N TRP A 22 34.39 -25.07 8.20
CA TRP A 22 34.73 -26.49 8.04
C TRP A 22 33.77 -27.21 7.08
N SER A 23 33.37 -26.49 6.04
CA SER A 23 33.07 -27.08 4.74
C SER A 23 33.66 -26.13 3.71
N GLY A 24 34.50 -26.60 2.79
CA GLY A 24 35.12 -25.76 1.74
C GLY A 24 34.12 -25.16 0.73
N ILE A 25 32.88 -24.94 1.14
CA ILE A 25 31.80 -24.42 0.33
C ILE A 25 31.83 -22.90 0.45
N ARG A 26 32.20 -22.24 -0.64
CA ARG A 26 32.21 -20.77 -0.74
C ARG A 26 30.79 -20.22 -0.58
N PRO A 27 30.59 -19.08 0.10
CA PRO A 27 29.28 -18.42 0.22
C PRO A 27 28.53 -18.26 -1.11
N GLU A 28 29.25 -17.94 -2.18
CA GLU A 28 28.71 -17.84 -3.54
C GLU A 28 28.06 -19.14 -4.04
N LYS A 29 28.62 -20.30 -3.67
CA LYS A 29 28.07 -21.62 -4.03
C LYS A 29 26.80 -21.93 -3.25
N ILE A 30 26.69 -21.47 -2.00
CA ILE A 30 25.48 -21.59 -1.18
C ILE A 30 24.37 -20.73 -1.78
N GLN A 31 24.68 -19.46 -2.09
CA GLN A 31 23.73 -18.53 -2.70
C GLN A 31 23.19 -19.07 -4.03
N ARG A 32 24.07 -19.53 -4.91
CA ARG A 32 23.68 -20.13 -6.19
C ARG A 32 22.79 -21.37 -6.03
N ASN A 33 23.05 -22.20 -5.02
CA ASN A 33 22.21 -23.36 -4.73
C ASN A 33 20.81 -22.94 -4.27
N ILE A 34 20.71 -21.93 -3.40
CA ILE A 34 19.42 -21.38 -2.95
C ILE A 34 18.63 -20.82 -4.14
N GLU A 35 19.27 -20.06 -5.01
CA GLU A 35 18.66 -19.50 -6.22
C GLU A 35 18.16 -20.60 -7.17
N ASN A 36 18.96 -21.65 -7.39
CA ASN A 36 18.55 -22.80 -8.18
C ASN A 36 17.36 -23.55 -7.57
N THR A 37 17.31 -23.70 -6.25
CA THR A 37 16.19 -24.33 -5.55
C THR A 37 14.91 -23.51 -5.71
N LYS A 38 14.97 -22.19 -5.50
CA LYS A 38 13.82 -21.30 -5.69
C LYS A 38 13.34 -21.28 -7.14
N ALA A 39 14.25 -21.30 -8.11
CA ALA A 39 13.89 -21.38 -9.53
C ALA A 39 13.13 -22.67 -9.84
N LEU A 40 13.60 -23.81 -9.32
CA LEU A 40 12.93 -25.11 -9.50
C LEU A 40 11.56 -25.16 -8.81
N GLU A 41 11.41 -24.53 -7.64
CA GLU A 41 10.12 -24.41 -6.95
C GLU A 41 9.14 -23.56 -7.74
N LYS A 42 9.58 -22.43 -8.29
CA LYS A 42 8.79 -21.60 -9.19
C LYS A 42 8.30 -22.38 -10.42
N GLU A 43 9.18 -23.12 -11.11
CA GLU A 43 8.80 -23.95 -12.26
C GLU A 43 7.73 -25.00 -11.91
N LYS A 44 7.82 -25.61 -10.72
CA LYS A 44 6.80 -26.55 -10.24
C LYS A 44 5.46 -25.89 -10.00
N LEU A 45 5.45 -24.68 -9.41
CA LEU A 45 4.22 -23.92 -9.19
C LEU A 45 3.58 -23.49 -10.51
N GLU A 46 4.38 -23.02 -11.47
CA GLU A 46 3.89 -22.69 -12.81
C GLU A 46 3.28 -23.91 -13.51
N LEU A 47 3.91 -25.08 -13.40
CA LEU A 47 3.38 -26.33 -13.94
C LEU A 47 2.06 -26.72 -13.25
N PHE A 48 2.00 -26.63 -11.92
CA PHE A 48 0.80 -26.91 -11.15
C PHE A 48 -0.36 -25.98 -11.55
N ALA A 49 -0.08 -24.68 -11.72
CA ALA A 49 -1.06 -23.69 -12.17
C ALA A 49 -1.57 -24.03 -13.59
N LYS A 50 -0.68 -24.35 -14.54
CA LYS A 50 -1.04 -24.75 -15.91
C LYS A 50 -1.88 -26.04 -15.97
N GLN A 51 -1.70 -26.95 -15.02
CA GLN A 51 -2.50 -28.17 -14.91
C GLN A 51 -3.85 -27.95 -14.21
N THR A 52 -3.97 -26.85 -13.47
CA THR A 52 -5.14 -26.52 -12.66
C THR A 52 -6.26 -25.87 -13.47
N VAL A 53 -5.89 -25.00 -14.41
CA VAL A 53 -6.82 -24.23 -15.24
C VAL A 53 -6.76 -24.68 -16.69
N LYS A 54 -7.81 -24.40 -17.47
CA LYS A 54 -7.82 -24.70 -18.92
C LYS A 54 -7.39 -23.49 -19.75
N GLU A 55 -7.64 -22.32 -19.19
CA GLU A 55 -7.38 -21.00 -19.73
C GLU A 55 -5.87 -20.70 -19.78
N GLU A 56 -5.47 -19.80 -20.69
CA GLU A 56 -4.08 -19.32 -20.76
C GLU A 56 -3.73 -18.52 -19.51
N ILE A 57 -2.55 -18.73 -18.93
CA ILE A 57 -2.04 -17.90 -17.83
C ILE A 57 -1.33 -16.67 -18.43
N LEU A 58 -1.85 -15.47 -18.16
CA LEU A 58 -1.33 -14.21 -18.70
C LEU A 58 -0.34 -13.52 -17.77
N GLY A 59 -0.53 -13.70 -16.46
CA GLY A 59 0.31 -13.11 -15.43
C GLY A 59 0.56 -14.12 -14.32
N PHE A 60 1.79 -14.15 -13.80
CA PHE A 60 2.19 -15.09 -12.77
C PHE A 60 3.25 -14.45 -11.86
N LEU A 61 2.89 -14.21 -10.59
CA LEU A 61 3.79 -13.67 -9.57
C LEU A 61 3.98 -14.69 -8.45
N CYS A 62 5.21 -15.20 -8.38
CA CYS A 62 5.62 -16.22 -7.42
C CYS A 62 6.63 -15.64 -6.44
N GLN A 63 6.30 -15.71 -5.15
CA GLN A 63 7.05 -15.16 -4.02
C GLN A 63 6.77 -15.98 -2.76
N ASP A 64 7.62 -15.78 -1.75
CA ASP A 64 7.39 -16.23 -0.37
C ASP A 64 6.54 -15.16 0.34
N TYR A 65 5.22 -15.28 0.30
CA TYR A 65 4.31 -14.18 0.71
C TYR A 65 4.13 -14.08 2.22
N ASP A 66 4.23 -15.20 2.95
CA ASP A 66 4.13 -15.23 4.41
C ASP A 66 5.49 -15.36 5.11
N ASN A 67 6.58 -15.31 4.35
CA ASN A 67 7.97 -15.38 4.82
C ASN A 67 8.29 -16.68 5.56
N ASP A 68 7.64 -17.79 5.20
CA ASP A 68 7.90 -19.12 5.76
C ASP A 68 9.04 -19.89 5.05
N GLY A 69 9.57 -19.31 3.96
CA GLY A 69 10.64 -19.86 3.14
C GLY A 69 10.17 -20.74 1.98
N ARG A 70 8.85 -20.95 1.83
CA ARG A 70 8.24 -21.61 0.67
C ARG A 70 7.76 -20.54 -0.31
N LEU A 71 7.45 -20.98 -1.52
CA LEU A 71 6.94 -20.10 -2.55
C LEU A 71 5.45 -20.39 -2.75
N GLU A 72 4.69 -19.32 -2.90
CA GLU A 72 3.31 -19.32 -3.35
C GLU A 72 3.19 -18.45 -4.61
N ALA A 73 2.09 -18.60 -5.33
CA ALA A 73 1.88 -17.84 -6.55
C ALA A 73 0.45 -17.30 -6.65
N PHE A 74 0.37 -16.05 -7.11
CA PHE A 74 -0.84 -15.46 -7.64
C PHE A 74 -0.75 -15.41 -9.17
N PHE A 75 -1.83 -15.73 -9.86
CA PHE A 75 -1.84 -15.76 -11.31
C PHE A 75 -3.19 -15.37 -11.92
N LEU A 76 -3.15 -14.88 -13.16
CA LEU A 76 -4.31 -14.40 -13.90
C LEU A 76 -4.56 -15.29 -15.12
N THR A 77 -5.81 -15.67 -15.37
CA THR A 77 -6.18 -16.48 -16.53
C THR A 77 -6.96 -15.70 -17.58
N ASP A 78 -6.65 -15.90 -18.85
CA ASP A 78 -7.37 -15.28 -19.97
C ASP A 78 -8.78 -15.88 -20.12
N LYS A 79 -9.82 -15.06 -19.94
CA LYS A 79 -11.18 -15.43 -20.34
C LYS A 79 -11.60 -14.75 -21.65
N GLN A 80 -11.14 -13.52 -21.85
CA GLN A 80 -11.33 -12.79 -23.09
C GLN A 80 -10.28 -11.68 -23.19
N LYS A 81 -9.43 -11.77 -24.22
CA LYS A 81 -8.65 -10.63 -24.71
C LYS A 81 -9.55 -9.74 -25.55
N GLU A 82 -9.98 -8.61 -24.99
CA GLU A 82 -10.32 -7.45 -25.82
C GLU A 82 -9.04 -6.67 -26.14
N GLU A 83 -9.04 -5.93 -27.26
CA GLU A 83 -7.91 -5.10 -27.74
C GLU A 83 -7.65 -3.86 -26.86
N GLU A 84 -8.15 -3.84 -25.62
CA GLU A 84 -8.01 -2.72 -24.68
C GLU A 84 -6.90 -2.95 -23.65
N ILE A 85 -6.58 -1.89 -22.90
CA ILE A 85 -5.57 -1.83 -21.83
C ILE A 85 -5.88 -2.80 -20.66
N SER A 86 -7.11 -3.33 -20.59
CA SER A 86 -7.56 -4.28 -19.57
C SER A 86 -8.02 -5.61 -20.15
N ILE A 87 -7.73 -6.70 -19.45
CA ILE A 87 -8.10 -8.08 -19.80
C ILE A 87 -9.24 -8.58 -18.91
N LEU A 88 -10.16 -9.38 -19.46
CA LEU A 88 -11.12 -10.11 -18.63
C LEU A 88 -10.46 -11.41 -18.14
N CYS A 89 -10.34 -11.56 -16.83
CA CYS A 89 -9.62 -12.68 -16.23
C CYS A 89 -10.25 -13.17 -14.92
N ASP A 90 -9.80 -14.34 -14.48
CA ASP A 90 -9.94 -14.78 -13.09
C ASP A 90 -8.61 -14.56 -12.36
N VAL A 91 -8.69 -14.20 -11.07
CA VAL A 91 -7.53 -14.10 -10.17
C VAL A 91 -7.44 -15.36 -9.34
N TRP A 92 -6.28 -16.01 -9.33
CA TRP A 92 -6.04 -17.27 -8.65
C TRP A 92 -4.86 -17.22 -7.69
N PHE A 93 -4.88 -18.11 -6.72
CA PHE A 93 -3.79 -18.39 -5.78
C PHE A 93 -3.44 -19.89 -5.76
N THR A 94 -2.17 -20.23 -5.53
CA THR A 94 -1.72 -21.61 -5.24
C THR A 94 -0.40 -21.67 -4.45
N ASP A 95 -0.24 -22.70 -3.62
CA ASP A 95 1.01 -23.10 -2.96
C ASP A 95 1.60 -24.41 -3.56
N GLY A 96 1.04 -24.89 -4.67
CA GLY A 96 1.41 -26.15 -5.33
C GLY A 96 0.72 -27.40 -4.78
N LYS A 97 -0.15 -27.27 -3.77
CA LYS A 97 -1.02 -28.33 -3.25
C LYS A 97 -2.47 -27.86 -3.15
N TYR A 98 -2.64 -26.66 -2.63
CA TYR A 98 -3.86 -25.90 -2.53
C TYR A 98 -3.99 -24.95 -3.71
N ARG A 99 -5.23 -24.64 -4.06
CA ARG A 99 -5.58 -23.63 -5.04
C ARG A 99 -6.89 -22.96 -4.68
N GLU A 100 -7.02 -21.70 -5.03
CA GLU A 100 -8.24 -20.93 -4.85
C GLU A 100 -8.45 -19.96 -6.00
N LYS A 101 -9.68 -19.87 -6.50
CA LYS A 101 -10.10 -18.77 -7.36
C LYS A 101 -10.57 -17.64 -6.44
N LEU A 102 -9.85 -16.53 -6.44
CA LEU A 102 -10.10 -15.39 -5.55
C LEU A 102 -11.17 -14.46 -6.12
N ILE A 103 -11.09 -14.20 -7.42
CA ILE A 103 -12.05 -13.36 -8.16
C ILE A 103 -12.34 -14.00 -9.50
N GLU A 104 -13.60 -13.97 -9.91
CA GLU A 104 -14.08 -14.43 -11.19
C GLU A 104 -14.55 -13.27 -12.07
N ASP A 105 -14.32 -13.36 -13.38
CA ASP A 105 -14.84 -12.45 -14.41
C ASP A 105 -14.55 -10.96 -14.12
N VAL A 106 -13.29 -10.66 -13.79
CA VAL A 106 -12.85 -9.30 -13.46
C VAL A 106 -11.98 -8.70 -14.57
N TRP A 107 -12.28 -7.45 -14.93
CA TRP A 107 -11.44 -6.67 -15.83
C TRP A 107 -10.23 -6.13 -15.08
N ILE A 108 -9.03 -6.54 -15.48
CA ILE A 108 -7.76 -6.25 -14.80
C ILE A 108 -6.79 -5.56 -15.75
N TYR A 109 -6.00 -4.62 -15.23
CA TYR A 109 -4.85 -4.06 -15.92
C TYR A 109 -3.64 -4.97 -15.68
N LEU A 110 -3.26 -5.80 -16.65
CA LEU A 110 -2.23 -6.83 -16.46
C LEU A 110 -0.89 -6.29 -15.92
N GLU A 111 -0.47 -5.10 -16.39
CA GLU A 111 0.78 -4.46 -15.98
C GLU A 111 0.77 -3.94 -14.52
N SER A 112 -0.39 -3.93 -13.86
CA SER A 112 -0.53 -3.48 -12.48
C SER A 112 -0.29 -4.57 -11.43
N MET A 113 0.03 -5.80 -11.87
CA MET A 113 0.39 -6.89 -10.98
C MET A 113 1.69 -6.55 -10.24
N GLU A 114 1.62 -6.44 -8.93
CA GLU A 114 2.74 -6.09 -8.08
C GLU A 114 2.80 -7.01 -6.85
N ALA A 115 4.01 -7.16 -6.31
CA ALA A 115 4.24 -7.77 -5.01
C ALA A 115 5.04 -6.79 -4.16
N TRP A 116 4.48 -6.35 -3.04
CA TRP A 116 5.11 -5.39 -2.14
C TRP A 116 5.63 -6.09 -0.90
N GLU A 117 6.89 -5.84 -0.58
CA GLU A 117 7.53 -6.41 0.60
C GLU A 117 7.27 -5.54 1.83
N LEU A 118 6.68 -6.14 2.86
CA LEU A 118 6.52 -5.55 4.18
C LEU A 118 7.44 -6.27 5.16
N LYS A 119 7.51 -5.74 6.39
CA LYS A 119 8.40 -6.30 7.41
C LYS A 119 8.10 -7.76 7.76
N GLU A 120 6.83 -8.15 7.78
CA GLU A 120 6.38 -9.47 8.27
C GLU A 120 5.75 -10.34 7.18
N CYS A 121 5.24 -9.74 6.09
CA CYS A 121 4.60 -10.45 4.98
C CYS A 121 4.82 -9.69 3.67
N LYS A 122 4.28 -10.21 2.58
CA LYS A 122 4.16 -9.50 1.30
C LYS A 122 2.70 -9.36 0.91
N ILE A 123 2.40 -8.30 0.18
CA ILE A 123 1.07 -8.07 -0.41
C ILE A 123 1.18 -8.29 -1.91
N PHE A 124 0.38 -9.21 -2.45
CA PHE A 124 0.07 -9.24 -3.88
C PHE A 124 -1.00 -8.18 -4.16
N LYS A 125 -0.84 -7.41 -5.23
CA LYS A 125 -1.79 -6.39 -5.64
C LYS A 125 -1.99 -6.39 -7.15
N VAL A 126 -3.21 -6.08 -7.57
CA VAL A 126 -3.56 -5.81 -8.97
C VAL A 126 -4.68 -4.77 -9.05
N GLU A 127 -4.67 -3.92 -10.09
CA GLU A 127 -5.75 -2.98 -10.39
C GLU A 127 -6.73 -3.56 -11.41
N GLY A 128 -8.01 -3.27 -11.21
CA GLY A 128 -9.05 -3.59 -12.16
C GLY A 128 -10.11 -2.51 -12.30
N ARG A 129 -11.14 -2.81 -13.09
CA ARG A 129 -12.34 -1.98 -13.17
C ARG A 129 -13.20 -2.23 -11.94
N GLY A 130 -13.56 -1.16 -11.25
CA GLY A 130 -14.58 -1.15 -10.22
C GLY A 130 -15.98 -0.97 -10.82
N SER A 131 -16.95 -0.60 -9.99
CA SER A 131 -18.30 -0.27 -10.45
C SER A 131 -18.30 1.02 -11.28
N GLY A 132 -18.91 0.99 -12.47
CA GLY A 132 -18.96 2.12 -13.39
C GLY A 132 -17.59 2.40 -14.04
N ASN A 133 -17.21 3.67 -14.14
CA ASN A 133 -15.93 4.09 -14.73
C ASN A 133 -14.80 4.23 -13.68
N ARG A 134 -14.94 3.62 -12.51
CA ARG A 134 -13.95 3.70 -11.43
C ARG A 134 -12.95 2.57 -11.53
N THR A 135 -11.73 2.78 -11.04
CA THR A 135 -10.77 1.69 -10.83
C THR A 135 -10.87 1.16 -9.41
N GLN A 136 -10.47 -0.09 -9.20
CA GLN A 136 -10.45 -0.76 -7.91
C GLN A 136 -9.16 -1.56 -7.78
N SER A 137 -8.47 -1.39 -6.66
CA SER A 137 -7.33 -2.21 -6.28
C SER A 137 -7.81 -3.47 -5.59
N PHE A 138 -7.29 -4.61 -5.99
CA PHE A 138 -7.47 -5.87 -5.30
C PHE A 138 -6.12 -6.30 -4.73
N ALA A 139 -6.10 -6.71 -3.46
CA ALA A 139 -4.87 -7.08 -2.79
C ALA A 139 -5.09 -8.23 -1.81
N TRP A 140 -4.05 -9.04 -1.63
CA TRP A 140 -4.04 -10.20 -0.74
C TRP A 140 -2.70 -10.34 -0.03
N THR A 141 -2.75 -10.74 1.22
CA THR A 141 -1.64 -11.35 1.94
C THR A 141 -1.77 -12.87 1.92
N VAL A 142 -0.76 -13.58 2.38
CA VAL A 142 -0.85 -15.02 2.66
C VAL A 142 -0.62 -15.22 4.15
N LYS A 143 -1.38 -16.14 4.75
CA LYS A 143 -1.22 -16.52 6.14
C LYS A 143 -1.50 -18.01 6.31
N ASN A 144 -0.51 -18.76 6.81
CA ASN A 144 -0.61 -20.20 6.99
C ASN A 144 -1.08 -20.91 5.70
N THR A 145 -0.46 -20.61 4.55
CA THR A 145 -0.81 -21.15 3.22
C THR A 145 -2.14 -20.71 2.61
N PHE A 146 -2.93 -19.87 3.29
CA PHE A 146 -4.20 -19.36 2.75
C PHE A 146 -4.09 -17.89 2.34
N PRO A 147 -4.67 -17.49 1.20
CA PRO A 147 -4.73 -16.09 0.81
C PRO A 147 -5.79 -15.38 1.67
N GLU A 148 -5.44 -14.22 2.22
CA GLU A 148 -6.35 -13.35 2.96
C GLU A 148 -6.51 -12.04 2.19
N GLN A 149 -7.75 -11.69 1.85
CA GLN A 149 -8.04 -10.45 1.14
C GLN A 149 -7.74 -9.25 2.05
N VAL A 150 -7.04 -8.27 1.48
CA VAL A 150 -6.83 -6.99 2.14
C VAL A 150 -8.06 -6.12 1.89
N ASP A 151 -8.69 -5.68 2.97
CA ASP A 151 -9.83 -4.75 2.91
C ASP A 151 -9.38 -3.29 2.75
N ASN A 152 -10.31 -2.42 2.35
CA ASN A 152 -10.10 -0.96 2.27
C ASN A 152 -8.95 -0.56 1.32
N THR A 153 -8.81 -1.27 0.22
CA THR A 153 -7.77 -1.02 -0.80
C THR A 153 -8.12 0.14 -1.74
N PHE A 154 -9.40 0.49 -1.86
CA PHE A 154 -9.90 1.60 -2.69
C PHE A 154 -9.32 1.61 -4.13
N SER A 155 -9.31 2.76 -4.78
CA SER A 155 -8.73 2.94 -6.12
C SER A 155 -7.25 3.32 -6.00
N GLY A 156 -6.40 2.73 -6.84
CA GLY A 156 -5.01 3.14 -6.98
C GLY A 156 -4.16 2.94 -5.73
N LEU A 157 -4.41 1.89 -4.96
CA LEU A 157 -3.54 1.45 -3.88
C LEU A 157 -2.09 1.41 -4.38
N SER A 158 -1.26 2.17 -3.69
CA SER A 158 0.14 2.40 -4.04
C SER A 158 1.01 2.20 -2.80
N TYR A 159 2.11 1.49 -2.96
CA TYR A 159 3.10 1.31 -1.91
C TYR A 159 4.04 2.51 -1.85
N GLU A 160 4.10 3.17 -0.70
CA GLU A 160 4.90 4.38 -0.48
C GLU A 160 6.24 4.06 0.23
N GLY A 161 6.47 2.78 0.58
CA GLY A 161 7.68 2.30 1.23
C GLY A 161 7.51 1.98 2.72
N GLY A 162 8.32 1.06 3.23
CA GLY A 162 8.20 0.58 4.61
C GLY A 162 6.87 -0.12 4.84
N ASN A 163 6.01 0.50 5.65
CA ASN A 163 4.63 0.05 5.88
C ASN A 163 3.60 1.08 5.38
N ASP A 164 4.01 2.11 4.64
CA ASP A 164 3.13 3.20 4.22
C ASP A 164 2.55 2.96 2.82
N PHE A 165 1.31 3.41 2.65
CA PHE A 165 0.52 3.26 1.43
C PHE A 165 -0.27 4.54 1.14
N SER A 166 -0.74 4.66 -0.09
CA SER A 166 -1.75 5.64 -0.45
C SER A 166 -2.82 5.07 -1.37
N VAL A 167 -3.97 5.72 -1.40
CA VAL A 167 -5.11 5.41 -2.28
C VAL A 167 -5.70 6.71 -2.81
N TYR A 168 -6.50 6.63 -3.86
CA TYR A 168 -7.33 7.73 -4.34
C TYR A 168 -8.78 7.58 -3.88
N TRP A 169 -9.30 8.65 -3.30
CA TRP A 169 -10.71 8.82 -3.00
C TRP A 169 -11.38 9.72 -4.03
N GLU A 170 -12.46 9.23 -4.62
CA GLU A 170 -13.23 9.93 -5.64
C GLU A 170 -14.49 10.57 -5.06
N ALA A 171 -14.71 11.86 -5.36
CA ALA A 171 -15.90 12.59 -4.93
C ALA A 171 -16.38 13.59 -5.99
N TYR A 172 -17.62 14.08 -5.84
CA TYR A 172 -18.15 15.19 -6.62
C TYR A 172 -18.27 16.44 -5.74
N ASP A 173 -17.13 17.07 -5.48
CA ASP A 173 -16.99 18.16 -4.51
C ASP A 173 -16.14 19.33 -5.03
N LEU A 174 -15.83 19.39 -6.34
CA LEU A 174 -15.07 20.50 -6.90
C LEU A 174 -15.82 21.83 -6.75
N TYR A 175 -17.15 21.80 -6.81
CA TYR A 175 -18.03 22.94 -6.63
C TYR A 175 -19.01 22.72 -5.49
N LYS A 176 -19.42 23.82 -4.82
CA LYS A 176 -20.35 23.78 -3.67
C LYS A 176 -21.74 23.22 -3.97
N ASP A 177 -22.11 23.11 -5.24
CA ASP A 177 -23.38 22.51 -5.68
C ASP A 177 -23.30 20.98 -5.82
N GLY A 178 -22.17 20.36 -5.46
CA GLY A 178 -21.96 18.91 -5.54
C GLY A 178 -21.61 18.43 -6.95
N THR A 179 -21.14 19.33 -7.81
CA THR A 179 -20.67 18.99 -9.16
C THR A 179 -19.15 19.04 -9.27
N GLY A 180 -18.64 18.43 -10.35
CA GLY A 180 -17.22 18.35 -10.65
C GLY A 180 -16.51 17.23 -9.87
N HIS A 181 -16.00 16.27 -10.62
CA HIS A 181 -15.33 15.07 -10.10
C HIS A 181 -13.90 15.40 -9.67
N THR A 182 -13.49 14.89 -8.51
CA THR A 182 -12.16 15.06 -7.94
C THR A 182 -11.60 13.73 -7.46
N TRP A 183 -10.28 13.66 -7.41
CA TRP A 183 -9.52 12.54 -6.86
C TRP A 183 -8.59 13.09 -5.78
N LYS A 184 -8.65 12.56 -4.58
CA LYS A 184 -7.82 13.02 -3.46
C LYS A 184 -7.00 11.87 -2.92
N ARG A 185 -5.72 12.08 -2.69
CA ARG A 185 -4.83 11.03 -2.17
C ARG A 185 -4.98 10.93 -0.66
N TYR A 186 -5.41 9.79 -0.16
CA TYR A 186 -5.42 9.48 1.27
C TYR A 186 -4.32 8.48 1.59
N TYR A 187 -3.81 8.55 2.82
CA TYR A 187 -2.63 7.81 3.24
C TYR A 187 -3.01 6.76 4.27
N PHE A 188 -2.43 5.59 4.10
CA PHE A 188 -2.68 4.40 4.91
C PHE A 188 -1.36 3.81 5.36
N TYR A 189 -1.41 2.92 6.33
CA TYR A 189 -0.28 2.09 6.70
C TYR A 189 -0.72 0.68 7.09
N TRP A 190 0.20 -0.26 6.97
CA TRP A 190 0.02 -1.62 7.48
C TRP A 190 0.37 -1.70 8.95
N ASP A 191 -0.58 -2.11 9.80
CA ASP A 191 -0.38 -2.26 11.25
C ASP A 191 0.20 -3.63 11.65
N GLY A 192 0.50 -4.49 10.67
CA GLY A 192 0.89 -5.88 10.85
C GLY A 192 -0.23 -6.86 10.51
N THR A 193 -1.49 -6.41 10.50
CA THR A 193 -2.66 -7.26 10.21
C THR A 193 -3.58 -6.68 9.14
N ALA A 194 -3.73 -5.35 9.08
CA ALA A 194 -4.64 -4.69 8.15
C ALA A 194 -4.14 -3.30 7.74
N LEU A 195 -4.73 -2.75 6.68
CA LEU A 195 -4.59 -1.34 6.36
C LEU A 195 -5.34 -0.47 7.37
N ARG A 196 -4.66 0.57 7.86
CA ARG A 196 -5.20 1.61 8.73
C ARG A 196 -5.02 2.96 8.07
N GLU A 197 -6.03 3.80 8.14
CA GLU A 197 -5.94 5.15 7.60
C GLU A 197 -5.17 6.06 8.56
N TYR A 198 -4.28 6.91 8.03
CA TYR A 198 -3.79 8.07 8.77
C TYR A 198 -4.90 9.13 8.85
N GLY A 199 -5.66 9.07 9.94
CA GLY A 199 -6.71 10.04 10.25
C GLY A 199 -6.13 11.43 10.52
N GLY A 200 -6.90 12.45 10.15
CA GLY A 200 -6.55 13.85 10.33
C GLY A 200 -7.25 14.49 11.52
N ILE A 201 -6.51 15.14 12.41
CA ILE A 201 -7.09 16.06 13.40
C ILE A 201 -7.17 17.47 12.82
N PRO A 202 -8.20 18.26 13.18
CA PRO A 202 -8.27 19.65 12.77
C PRO A 202 -7.17 20.47 13.46
N ILE A 203 -6.51 21.35 12.71
CA ILE A 203 -5.60 22.37 13.25
C ILE A 203 -6.05 23.75 12.79
N THR A 204 -5.66 24.78 13.53
CA THR A 204 -5.95 26.16 13.21
C THR A 204 -4.96 26.72 12.19
N LYS A 205 -5.37 27.76 11.46
CA LYS A 205 -4.44 28.54 10.61
C LYS A 205 -3.27 29.09 11.42
N LYS A 206 -3.49 29.48 12.68
CA LYS A 206 -2.42 29.98 13.55
C LYS A 206 -1.34 28.92 13.79
N GLU A 207 -1.75 27.68 14.06
CA GLU A 207 -0.83 26.54 14.22
C GLU A 207 -0.09 26.23 12.93
N LEU A 208 -0.79 26.20 11.78
CA LEU A 208 -0.16 26.00 10.48
C LEU A 208 0.93 27.04 10.20
N LEU A 209 0.69 28.31 10.55
CA LEU A 209 1.63 29.41 10.32
C LEU A 209 2.87 29.38 11.23
N LEU A 210 2.89 28.53 12.27
CA LEU A 210 4.09 28.27 13.07
C LEU A 210 5.06 27.32 12.36
N VAL A 211 4.57 26.53 11.40
CA VAL A 211 5.38 25.57 10.63
C VAL A 211 6.22 26.32 9.59
N LYS A 212 7.53 26.04 9.54
CA LYS A 212 8.41 26.67 8.54
C LYS A 212 7.96 26.24 7.14
N GLY A 213 7.97 27.19 6.19
CA GLY A 213 7.63 26.93 4.78
C GLY A 213 6.16 27.13 4.41
N THR A 214 5.23 27.26 5.37
CA THR A 214 3.79 27.40 5.06
C THR A 214 3.36 28.86 4.84
N LYS A 215 3.95 29.81 5.57
CA LYS A 215 3.49 31.20 5.65
C LYS A 215 3.35 31.91 4.31
N GLU A 216 4.33 31.80 3.42
CA GLU A 216 4.29 32.48 2.12
C GLU A 216 3.19 31.90 1.21
N VAL A 217 3.03 30.58 1.21
CA VAL A 217 1.99 29.90 0.42
C VAL A 217 0.60 30.31 0.89
N ILE A 218 0.38 30.29 2.20
CA ILE A 218 -0.90 30.70 2.81
C ILE A 218 -1.19 32.19 2.54
N SER A 219 -0.18 33.05 2.68
CA SER A 219 -0.33 34.48 2.39
C SER A 219 -0.65 34.73 0.91
N SER A 220 -0.08 33.94 -0.01
CA SER A 220 -0.39 34.05 -1.44
C SER A 220 -1.83 33.67 -1.74
N LEU A 221 -2.34 32.57 -1.17
CA LEU A 221 -3.75 32.18 -1.32
C LEU A 221 -4.70 33.30 -0.87
N GLU A 222 -4.46 33.89 0.29
CA GLU A 222 -5.30 34.96 0.82
C GLU A 222 -5.26 36.22 -0.06
N ARG A 223 -4.08 36.60 -0.58
CA ARG A 223 -3.95 37.69 -1.56
C ARG A 223 -4.71 37.42 -2.85
N ASP A 224 -4.82 36.16 -3.26
CA ASP A 224 -5.56 35.73 -4.45
C ASP A 224 -7.08 35.61 -4.22
N GLY A 225 -7.56 36.03 -3.04
CA GLY A 225 -8.98 36.02 -2.68
C GLY A 225 -9.51 34.64 -2.29
N CYS A 226 -8.62 33.70 -1.94
CA CYS A 226 -9.01 32.39 -1.44
C CYS A 226 -9.31 32.42 0.05
N PHE A 227 -10.27 31.60 0.48
CA PHE A 227 -10.68 31.46 1.88
C PHE A 227 -10.36 30.06 2.37
N ILE A 228 -9.43 29.93 3.32
CA ILE A 228 -9.12 28.66 3.98
C ILE A 228 -10.31 28.22 4.84
N THR A 229 -10.72 26.97 4.69
CA THR A 229 -11.86 26.37 5.39
C THR A 229 -11.39 25.46 6.52
N ASP A 230 -10.86 24.29 6.16
CA ASP A 230 -10.42 23.26 7.08
C ASP A 230 -8.94 22.95 6.89
N ILE A 231 -8.27 22.58 7.98
CA ILE A 231 -6.87 22.16 7.92
C ILE A 231 -6.73 20.88 8.74
N PHE A 232 -6.20 19.82 8.15
CA PHE A 232 -6.06 18.53 8.79
C PHE A 232 -4.60 18.11 8.87
N TYR A 233 -4.12 17.84 10.09
CA TYR A 233 -2.81 17.23 10.34
C TYR A 233 -2.94 15.72 10.55
N ARG A 234 -2.07 14.95 9.88
CA ARG A 234 -2.00 13.49 9.97
C ARG A 234 -0.65 13.05 10.55
N LYS A 235 -0.65 11.93 11.27
CA LYS A 235 0.53 11.44 12.01
C LYS A 235 1.75 11.14 11.12
N ASN A 236 1.50 10.83 9.84
CA ASN A 236 2.54 10.62 8.84
C ASN A 236 3.21 11.92 8.35
N GLY A 237 2.88 13.08 8.94
CA GLY A 237 3.47 14.37 8.57
C GLY A 237 2.75 15.05 7.41
N ILE A 238 1.62 14.54 6.95
CA ILE A 238 0.82 15.21 5.92
C ILE A 238 -0.08 16.26 6.55
N ILE A 239 -0.10 17.46 5.97
CA ILE A 239 -1.04 18.53 6.31
C ILE A 239 -1.85 18.86 5.06
N HIS A 240 -3.16 18.66 5.13
CA HIS A 240 -4.10 19.07 4.10
C HIS A 240 -4.71 20.42 4.47
N VAL A 241 -4.70 21.38 3.54
CA VAL A 241 -5.33 22.69 3.70
C VAL A 241 -6.42 22.81 2.65
N ASN A 242 -7.66 22.83 3.09
CA ASN A 242 -8.80 23.09 2.24
C ASN A 242 -9.02 24.60 2.11
N TYR A 243 -9.41 25.05 0.92
CA TYR A 243 -9.79 26.43 0.68
C TYR A 243 -10.85 26.56 -0.41
N THR A 244 -11.45 27.74 -0.53
CA THR A 244 -12.44 28.05 -1.56
C THR A 244 -12.11 29.34 -2.29
N LYS A 245 -12.53 29.42 -3.57
CA LYS A 245 -12.52 30.63 -4.38
C LYS A 245 -13.87 30.75 -5.10
N GLY A 246 -14.75 31.60 -4.59
CA GLY A 246 -16.14 31.66 -5.03
C GLY A 246 -16.89 30.34 -4.71
N THR A 247 -17.36 29.67 -5.76
CA THR A 247 -18.05 28.37 -5.66
C THR A 247 -17.11 27.17 -5.78
N ARG A 248 -15.87 27.38 -6.23
CA ARG A 248 -14.86 26.31 -6.37
C ARG A 248 -14.25 25.99 -5.01
N GLN A 249 -14.07 24.69 -4.79
CA GLN A 249 -13.42 24.09 -3.62
C GLN A 249 -12.11 23.45 -4.08
N ASP A 250 -11.04 23.72 -3.34
CA ASP A 250 -9.70 23.27 -3.71
C ASP A 250 -8.89 22.98 -2.44
N ASN A 251 -7.71 22.39 -2.60
CA ASN A 251 -6.86 21.98 -1.49
C ASN A 251 -5.37 22.15 -1.80
N LEU A 252 -4.57 22.17 -0.74
CA LEU A 252 -3.12 22.05 -0.78
C LEU A 252 -2.68 20.89 0.13
N THR A 253 -1.60 20.23 -0.26
CA THR A 253 -0.94 19.21 0.56
C THR A 253 0.45 19.67 0.91
N PHE A 254 0.76 19.72 2.20
CA PHE A 254 2.12 19.92 2.69
C PHE A 254 2.66 18.62 3.29
N VAL A 255 3.96 18.38 3.08
CA VAL A 255 4.71 17.30 3.71
C VAL A 255 5.63 17.90 4.76
N LEU A 256 5.34 17.65 6.04
CA LEU A 256 6.11 18.07 7.21
C LEU A 256 7.27 17.09 7.45
N LYS A 257 8.50 17.60 7.52
CA LYS A 257 9.69 16.88 7.94
C LYS A 257 10.45 17.72 8.96
N GLY A 258 10.51 17.25 10.20
CA GLY A 258 10.99 18.08 11.30
C GLY A 258 10.01 19.24 11.54
N ASP A 259 10.53 20.46 11.57
CA ASP A 259 9.75 21.69 11.74
C ASP A 259 9.46 22.43 10.41
N GLU A 260 9.87 21.87 9.28
CA GLU A 260 9.68 22.42 7.94
C GLU A 260 8.68 21.61 7.13
N ALA A 261 7.71 22.30 6.54
CA ALA A 261 6.76 21.72 5.62
C ALA A 261 6.96 22.24 4.20
N LYS A 262 6.96 21.32 3.24
CA LYS A 262 7.08 21.63 1.81
C LYS A 262 5.76 21.34 1.10
N LEU A 263 5.34 22.25 0.23
CA LEU A 263 4.16 22.07 -0.60
C LEU A 263 4.41 20.94 -1.61
N ASP A 264 3.57 19.92 -1.59
CA ASP A 264 3.50 18.92 -2.65
C ASP A 264 2.57 19.43 -3.76
N LYS A 265 3.19 19.95 -4.83
CA LYS A 265 2.47 20.51 -5.98
C LYS A 265 1.75 19.45 -6.81
N ASN A 266 2.08 18.18 -6.64
CA ASN A 266 1.51 17.09 -7.41
C ASN A 266 0.33 16.40 -6.70
N ALA A 267 0.03 16.78 -5.45
CA ALA A 267 -1.03 16.14 -4.65
C ALA A 267 -2.35 16.95 -4.60
N SER A 268 -2.44 18.08 -5.30
CA SER A 268 -3.60 18.97 -5.30
C SER A 268 -4.43 18.80 -6.58
N TYR A 269 -5.63 18.22 -6.45
CA TYR A 269 -6.51 17.87 -7.57
C TYR A 269 -7.94 18.45 -7.43
N GLY A 270 -8.11 19.49 -6.60
CA GLY A 270 -9.42 20.07 -6.30
C GLY A 270 -10.23 19.28 -5.27
N GLY A 271 -11.35 19.87 -4.83
CA GLY A 271 -12.22 19.30 -3.80
C GLY A 271 -11.73 19.57 -2.38
N GLN A 272 -12.32 18.90 -1.39
CA GLN A 272 -12.01 19.07 0.04
C GLN A 272 -11.55 17.74 0.64
N TYR A 273 -10.47 17.77 1.42
CA TYR A 273 -10.11 16.65 2.29
C TYR A 273 -11.06 16.59 3.49
N GLU A 274 -11.32 15.38 3.97
CA GLU A 274 -12.01 15.11 5.22
C GLU A 274 -11.01 14.64 6.29
N ALA A 275 -11.48 14.48 7.53
CA ALA A 275 -10.68 13.92 8.61
C ALA A 275 -10.28 12.46 8.31
N ALA A 276 -11.17 11.67 7.73
CA ALA A 276 -10.89 10.31 7.27
C ALA A 276 -11.93 9.85 6.24
N ILE A 277 -11.54 9.02 5.26
CA ILE A 277 -12.49 8.38 4.33
C ILE A 277 -13.05 7.07 4.89
N ALA A 278 -12.32 6.42 5.80
CA ALA A 278 -12.73 5.21 6.49
C ALA A 278 -12.57 5.37 8.02
N PRO A 279 -13.42 6.19 8.68
CA PRO A 279 -13.24 6.54 10.10
C PRO A 279 -13.16 5.34 11.05
N HIS A 280 -13.78 4.21 10.69
CA HIS A 280 -13.81 2.98 11.48
C HIS A 280 -12.45 2.24 11.53
N ILE A 281 -11.51 2.56 10.64
CA ILE A 281 -10.13 2.04 10.64
C ILE A 281 -9.07 3.13 10.75
N ALA A 282 -9.50 4.39 10.92
CA ALA A 282 -8.60 5.53 10.96
C ALA A 282 -7.96 5.67 12.35
N HIS A 283 -6.65 5.92 12.36
CA HIS A 283 -5.92 6.29 13.57
C HIS A 283 -5.56 7.77 13.51
N TYR A 284 -6.09 8.53 14.46
CA TYR A 284 -5.89 9.97 14.57
C TYR A 284 -4.70 10.28 15.49
N PRO A 285 -3.88 11.31 15.19
CA PRO A 285 -2.96 11.89 16.16
C PRO A 285 -3.70 12.32 17.44
N GLU A 286 -3.04 12.22 18.59
CA GLU A 286 -3.58 12.74 19.85
C GLU A 286 -3.55 14.28 19.86
N ASP A 287 -2.50 14.87 19.30
CA ASP A 287 -2.27 16.31 19.23
C ASP A 287 -1.44 16.71 17.99
N PHE A 288 -1.37 18.03 17.75
CA PHE A 288 -0.51 18.60 16.73
C PHE A 288 0.82 19.00 17.35
N GLN A 289 1.86 18.21 17.06
CA GLN A 289 3.23 18.50 17.48
C GLN A 289 4.12 18.77 16.27
N ILE A 290 4.82 19.91 16.29
CA ILE A 290 5.91 20.17 15.37
C ILE A 290 7.09 19.33 15.86
N MET A 291 7.16 18.07 15.43
CA MET A 291 8.18 17.14 15.92
C MET A 291 9.56 17.46 15.35
N GLU A 292 10.56 17.68 16.20
CA GLU A 292 11.96 17.41 15.86
C GLU A 292 12.10 15.88 15.77
N ARG A 293 12.06 15.29 14.57
CA ARG A 293 12.45 13.88 14.41
C ARG A 293 13.97 13.82 14.33
N ASP A 294 14.59 13.25 15.35
CA ASP A 294 15.95 12.72 15.27
C ASP A 294 15.95 11.53 14.29
N PHE A 295 16.86 11.57 13.31
CA PHE A 295 17.08 10.52 12.31
C PHE A 295 17.87 9.35 12.87
#